data_AF-A0A818IU13-F1
#
_entry.id   AF-A0A818IU13-F1
#
_cell.length_a   1.000
_cell.length_b   1.000
_cell.length_c   1.000
_cell.angle_alpha   90.00
_cell.angle_beta   90.00
_cell.angle_gamma   90.00
#
_symmetry.space_group_name_H-M   'P 1'
#
loop_
_entity.id
_entity.type
_entity.pdbx_description
1 polymer ?
#
loop_
_entity_poly.entity_id
_entity_poly.type
_entity_poly.pdbx_seq_one_letter_code
_entity_poly.pdbx_strand_id
1 'polypeptide(L)'
;MLININSISVSVANRLNIILVISKVSTILTVIVAGLVRIGKGHTQNLQNSFKGTTKNPLNVALALYSGLWAYGGWNSLNSVTEELKNPKRNLWLSIVLALPTVIVLYVLTNISYFTVMNKEELLSSEAVAVTWGEAVLGPVVCALPILISVSALGSANANLFGSARYCM
;
A
#
# COMPACT_ATOMS: atom_id res chain seq x y z
N MET A 1 19.57 12.19 -8.66
CA MET A 1 18.46 13.18 -8.76
C MET A 1 17.82 13.48 -7.40
N LEU A 2 17.42 12.48 -6.59
CA LEU A 2 16.82 12.69 -5.26
C LEU A 2 17.74 13.43 -4.25
N ILE A 3 19.06 13.19 -4.32
CA ILE A 3 20.05 13.84 -3.44
C ILE A 3 20.12 15.38 -3.68
N ASN A 4 19.90 15.84 -4.93
CA ASN A 4 19.96 17.27 -5.26
C ASN A 4 18.74 18.06 -4.79
N ILE A 5 17.56 17.44 -4.73
CA ILE A 5 16.33 18.12 -4.26
C ILE A 5 16.32 18.21 -2.73
N ASN A 6 16.93 17.24 -2.04
CA ASN A 6 16.99 17.22 -0.58
C ASN A 6 17.85 18.35 0.02
N SER A 7 18.79 18.89 -0.77
CA SER A 7 19.66 20.02 -0.39
C SER A 7 18.95 21.38 -0.42
N ILE A 8 17.88 21.54 -1.22
CA ILE A 8 17.37 22.88 -1.58
C ILE A 8 16.23 23.35 -0.67
N SER A 9 15.37 22.46 -0.13
CA SER A 9 14.35 22.83 0.87
C SER A 9 13.64 21.62 1.50
N VAL A 10 14.07 21.24 2.70
CA VAL A 10 13.45 20.19 3.53
C VAL A 10 11.95 20.45 3.79
N SER A 11 11.57 21.73 3.93
CA SER A 11 10.18 22.16 4.14
C SER A 11 9.26 21.86 2.94
N VAL A 12 9.76 22.05 1.71
CA VAL A 12 9.00 21.77 0.48
C VAL A 12 8.88 20.27 0.25
N ALA A 13 9.97 19.52 0.47
CA ALA A 13 9.97 18.07 0.40
C ALA A 13 8.97 17.43 1.38
N ASN A 14 8.90 17.95 2.62
CA ASN A 14 7.94 17.47 3.61
C ASN A 14 6.48 17.74 3.21
N ARG A 15 6.17 18.95 2.72
CA ARG A 15 4.82 19.29 2.22
C ARG A 15 4.38 18.39 1.07
N LEU A 16 5.29 18.13 0.12
CA LEU A 16 5.02 17.21 -0.99
C LEU A 16 4.76 15.78 -0.49
N ASN A 17 5.57 15.26 0.43
CA ASN A 17 5.36 13.94 1.02
C ASN A 17 3.98 13.81 1.69
N ILE A 18 3.53 14.83 2.43
CA ILE A 18 2.20 14.83 3.04
C ILE A 18 1.09 14.74 1.99
N ILE A 19 1.18 15.55 0.93
CA ILE A 19 0.21 15.52 -0.18
C ILE A 19 0.18 14.13 -0.84
N LEU A 20 1.36 13.51 -1.02
CA LEU A 20 1.46 12.17 -1.59
C LEU A 20 0.85 11.11 -0.68
N VAL A 21 1.06 11.18 0.64
CA VAL A 21 0.43 10.25 1.58
C VAL A 21 -1.09 10.38 1.55
N ILE A 22 -1.62 11.60 1.55
CA ILE A 22 -3.08 11.84 1.44
C ILE A 22 -3.62 11.25 0.14
N SER A 23 -2.93 11.46 -0.98
CA SER A 23 -3.31 10.91 -2.28
C SER A 23 -3.32 9.38 -2.29
N LYS A 24 -2.31 8.73 -1.69
CA LYS A 24 -2.26 7.26 -1.53
C LYS A 24 -3.47 6.73 -0.76
N VAL A 25 -3.75 7.34 0.40
CA VAL A 25 -4.88 6.93 1.25
C VAL A 25 -6.21 7.12 0.50
N SER A 26 -6.39 8.25 -0.19
CA SER A 26 -7.58 8.50 -1.00
C SER A 26 -7.74 7.46 -2.11
N THR A 27 -6.65 7.05 -2.76
CA THR A 27 -6.67 6.03 -3.83
C THR A 27 -7.12 4.69 -3.28
N ILE A 28 -6.56 4.26 -2.14
CA ILE A 28 -6.95 3.01 -1.48
C ILE A 28 -8.44 3.02 -1.10
N LEU A 29 -8.94 4.14 -0.55
CA LEU A 29 -10.34 4.29 -0.21
C LEU A 29 -11.25 4.17 -1.44
N THR A 30 -10.89 4.81 -2.55
CA THR A 30 -11.64 4.70 -3.81
C THR A 30 -11.68 3.26 -4.32
N VAL A 31 -10.55 2.53 -4.26
CA VAL A 31 -10.48 1.11 -4.67
C VAL A 31 -11.41 0.24 -3.82
N ILE A 32 -11.45 0.47 -2.51
CA ILE A 32 -12.32 -0.27 -1.59
C ILE A 32 -13.79 0.02 -1.88
N VAL A 33 -14.17 1.30 -2.02
CA VAL A 33 -15.56 1.70 -2.31
C VAL A 33 -16.02 1.13 -3.65
N ALA A 34 -15.19 1.22 -4.70
CA ALA A 34 -15.50 0.66 -6.00
C ALA A 34 -15.68 -0.87 -5.96
N GLY A 35 -14.84 -1.58 -5.20
CA GLY A 35 -14.96 -3.01 -4.97
C GLY A 35 -16.27 -3.38 -4.26
N LEU A 36 -16.62 -2.67 -3.19
CA LEU A 36 -17.87 -2.89 -2.46
C LEU A 36 -19.11 -2.65 -3.34
N VAL A 37 -19.09 -1.60 -4.17
CA VAL A 37 -20.18 -1.33 -5.14
C VAL A 37 -20.30 -2.46 -6.16
N ARG A 38 -19.19 -3.03 -6.65
CA ARG A 38 -19.23 -4.17 -7.59
C ARG A 38 -19.76 -5.45 -6.95
N ILE A 39 -19.40 -5.71 -5.70
CA ILE A 39 -19.97 -6.83 -4.92
C ILE A 39 -21.48 -6.65 -4.78
N GLY A 40 -21.95 -5.45 -4.43
CA GLY A 40 -23.38 -5.13 -4.34
C GLY A 40 -24.13 -5.27 -5.66
N LYS A 41 -23.44 -5.10 -6.81
CA LYS A 41 -23.98 -5.34 -8.16
C LYS A 41 -23.96 -6.83 -8.57
N GLY A 42 -23.53 -7.75 -7.71
CA GLY A 42 -23.56 -9.19 -7.97
C GLY A 42 -22.33 -9.78 -8.69
N HIS A 43 -21.23 -9.03 -8.83
CA HIS A 43 -20.00 -9.51 -9.47
C HIS A 43 -19.12 -10.34 -8.52
N THR A 44 -19.68 -11.39 -7.91
CA THR A 44 -18.97 -12.26 -6.95
C THR A 44 -18.51 -13.59 -7.55
N GLN A 45 -18.63 -13.77 -8.86
CA GLN A 45 -18.36 -15.04 -9.54
C GLN A 45 -16.91 -15.52 -9.35
N ASN A 46 -15.95 -14.59 -9.36
CA ASN A 46 -14.52 -14.89 -9.16
C ASN A 46 -14.17 -15.29 -7.71
N LEU A 47 -15.03 -14.96 -6.74
CA LEU A 47 -14.85 -15.28 -5.32
C LEU A 47 -15.39 -16.68 -4.95
N GLN A 48 -16.20 -17.30 -5.82
CA GLN A 48 -16.91 -18.55 -5.49
C GLN A 48 -16.00 -19.79 -5.49
N ASN A 49 -14.86 -19.74 -6.19
CA ASN A 49 -13.88 -20.84 -6.28
C ASN A 49 -12.48 -20.43 -5.75
N SER A 50 -12.42 -19.53 -4.76
CA SER A 50 -11.15 -18.94 -4.28
C SER A 50 -10.13 -19.96 -3.74
N PHE A 51 -10.56 -21.12 -3.23
CA PHE A 51 -9.67 -22.14 -2.68
C PHE A 51 -9.31 -23.29 -3.63
N LYS A 52 -9.84 -23.30 -4.86
CA LYS A 52 -9.44 -24.31 -5.86
C LYS A 52 -8.02 -24.00 -6.36
N GLY A 53 -7.17 -25.04 -6.39
CA GLY A 53 -5.77 -24.94 -6.83
C GLY A 53 -4.77 -24.51 -5.74
N THR A 54 -5.15 -24.52 -4.46
CA THR A 54 -4.22 -24.16 -3.37
C THR A 54 -3.06 -25.14 -3.29
N THR A 55 -1.84 -24.58 -3.25
CA THR A 55 -0.61 -25.34 -3.03
C THR A 55 -0.48 -25.75 -1.56
N LYS A 56 -0.10 -27.01 -1.31
CA LYS A 56 0.23 -27.54 0.04
C LYS A 56 1.74 -27.55 0.34
N ASN A 57 2.56 -27.07 -0.60
CA ASN A 57 4.00 -27.02 -0.45
C ASN A 57 4.39 -25.91 0.56
N PRO A 58 5.07 -26.25 1.66
CA PRO A 58 5.43 -25.28 2.70
C PRO A 58 6.35 -24.16 2.18
N LEU A 59 7.17 -24.40 1.15
CA LEU A 59 8.04 -23.38 0.58
C LEU A 59 7.24 -22.25 -0.07
N ASN A 60 6.18 -22.59 -0.82
CA ASN A 60 5.34 -21.60 -1.48
C ASN A 60 4.54 -20.79 -0.45
N VAL A 61 4.15 -21.40 0.67
CA VAL A 61 3.52 -20.69 1.79
C VAL A 61 4.52 -19.73 2.44
N ALA A 62 5.77 -20.16 2.66
CA ALA A 62 6.81 -19.30 3.22
C ALA A 62 7.14 -18.09 2.33
N LEU A 63 7.22 -18.28 1.01
CA LEU A 63 7.42 -17.19 0.05
C LEU A 63 6.24 -16.23 0.03
N ALA A 64 5.00 -16.73 0.07
CA ALA A 64 3.81 -15.88 0.15
C ALA A 64 3.77 -15.05 1.45
N LEU A 65 4.14 -15.65 2.58
CA LEU A 65 4.28 -14.93 3.85
C LEU A 65 5.39 -13.88 3.79
N TYR A 66 6.52 -14.19 3.15
CA TYR A 66 7.62 -13.23 2.97
C TYR A 66 7.17 -12.00 2.18
N SER A 67 6.48 -12.18 1.05
CA SER A 67 5.90 -11.08 0.28
C SER A 67 4.87 -10.28 1.09
N GLY A 68 4.05 -10.97 1.91
CA GLY A 68 3.13 -10.33 2.84
C GLY A 68 3.85 -9.47 3.87
N LEU A 69 4.88 -10.02 4.55
CA LEU A 69 5.68 -9.29 5.54
C LEU A 69 6.37 -8.07 4.94
N TRP A 70 6.86 -8.18 3.71
CA TRP A 70 7.48 -7.06 3.00
C TRP A 70 6.49 -5.90 2.81
N ALA A 71 5.22 -6.21 2.51
CA ALA A 71 4.19 -5.20 2.36
C ALA A 71 3.79 -4.51 3.69
N TYR A 72 4.09 -5.12 4.84
CA TYR A 72 4.00 -4.51 6.19
C TYR A 72 5.36 -3.96 6.67
N GLY A 73 6.37 -3.89 5.79
CA GLY A 73 7.67 -3.32 6.09
C GLY A 73 7.58 -1.82 6.43
N GLY A 74 8.41 -1.36 7.37
CA GLY A 74 8.42 0.04 7.84
C GLY A 74 8.32 0.19 9.36
N TRP A 75 8.11 -0.91 10.09
CA TRP A 75 8.08 -0.91 11.55
C TRP A 75 9.38 -0.38 12.19
N ASN A 76 10.54 -0.54 11.54
CA ASN A 76 11.80 0.03 12.01
C ASN A 76 11.76 1.56 12.14
N SER A 77 11.05 2.24 11.25
CA SER A 77 10.90 3.70 11.28
C SER A 77 10.05 4.17 12.47
N LEU A 78 9.24 3.31 13.07
CA LEU A 78 8.47 3.64 14.28
C LEU A 78 9.38 3.90 15.49
N ASN A 79 10.52 3.20 15.58
CA ASN A 79 11.49 3.41 16.66
C ASN A 79 12.04 4.84 16.63
N SER A 80 12.36 5.37 15.45
CA SER A 80 12.86 6.75 15.29
C SER A 80 11.82 7.82 15.66
N VAL A 81 10.53 7.53 15.52
CA VAL A 81 9.44 8.45 15.91
C VAL A 81 9.10 8.31 17.39
N THR A 82 9.47 7.19 18.01
CA THR A 82 9.25 6.93 19.44
C THR A 82 10.00 7.92 20.32
N GLU A 83 11.17 8.41 19.88
CA GLU A 83 11.95 9.43 20.59
C GLU A 83 11.29 10.82 20.57
N GLU A 84 10.43 11.10 19.59
CA GLU A 84 9.69 12.38 19.45
C GLU A 84 8.29 12.33 20.08
N LEU A 85 7.84 11.14 20.52
CA LEU A 85 6.50 10.94 21.07
C LEU A 85 6.41 11.40 22.53
N LYS A 86 5.48 12.31 22.81
CA LYS A 86 5.09 12.66 24.18
C LYS A 86 4.46 11.42 24.85
N ASN A 87 5.01 10.94 25.96
CA ASN A 87 4.59 9.69 26.65
C ASN A 87 4.64 8.43 25.76
N PRO A 88 5.84 7.97 25.34
CA PRO A 88 6.01 6.92 24.35
C PRO A 88 5.38 5.59 24.78
N LYS A 89 5.50 5.22 26.07
CA LYS A 89 4.98 3.94 26.59
C LYS A 89 3.47 3.74 26.37
N ARG A 90 2.67 4.81 26.41
CA ARG A 90 1.21 4.71 26.18
C ARG A 90 0.84 5.00 24.73
N ASN A 91 1.41 6.06 24.16
CA ASN A 91 1.02 6.53 22.84
C ASN A 91 1.54 5.60 21.74
N LEU A 92 2.72 4.99 21.90
CA LEU A 92 3.22 4.01 20.95
C LEU A 92 2.33 2.76 20.92
N TRP A 93 2.03 2.20 22.10
CA TRP A 93 1.16 1.02 22.22
C TRP A 93 -0.24 1.26 21.63
N LEU A 94 -0.87 2.40 21.95
CA LEU A 94 -2.16 2.76 21.36
C LEU A 94 -2.08 2.94 19.85
N SER A 95 -1.02 3.58 19.35
CA SER A 95 -0.81 3.78 17.91
C SER A 95 -0.67 2.46 17.17
N ILE A 96 0.10 1.51 17.72
CA ILE A 96 0.27 0.18 17.13
C ILE A 96 -1.04 -0.60 17.13
N VAL A 97 -1.75 -0.64 18.26
CA VAL A 97 -3.01 -1.38 18.40
C VAL A 97 -4.12 -0.83 17.51
N LEU A 98 -4.11 0.46 17.18
CA LEU A 98 -5.08 1.06 16.24
C LEU A 98 -4.62 0.95 14.78
N ALA A 99 -3.34 1.22 14.50
CA ALA A 99 -2.81 1.25 13.14
C ALA A 99 -2.74 -0.15 12.52
N LEU A 100 -2.24 -1.16 13.25
CA LEU A 100 -2.06 -2.50 12.67
C LEU A 100 -3.39 -3.11 12.19
N PRO A 101 -4.46 -3.17 13.01
CA PRO A 101 -5.73 -3.73 12.53
C PRO A 101 -6.33 -2.91 11.39
N THR A 102 -6.20 -1.58 11.43
CA THR A 102 -6.69 -0.72 10.35
C THR A 102 -6.01 -1.04 9.03
N VAL A 103 -4.67 -1.17 9.02
CA VAL A 103 -3.91 -1.52 7.81
C VAL A 103 -4.27 -2.92 7.34
N ILE A 104 -4.40 -3.90 8.25
CA ILE A 104 -4.82 -5.27 7.91
C ILE A 104 -6.17 -5.26 7.20
N VAL A 105 -7.15 -4.54 7.74
CA VAL A 105 -8.50 -4.42 7.14
C VAL A 105 -8.44 -3.78 5.76
N LEU A 106 -7.70 -2.69 5.60
CA LEU A 106 -7.54 -2.02 4.30
C LEU A 106 -6.89 -2.93 3.25
N TYR A 107 -5.87 -3.71 3.65
CA TYR A 107 -5.19 -4.65 2.76
C TYR A 107 -6.13 -5.78 2.32
N VAL A 108 -6.88 -6.36 3.26
CA VAL A 108 -7.84 -7.42 2.94
C VAL A 108 -8.93 -6.89 2.01
N LEU A 109 -9.50 -5.73 2.30
CA LEU A 109 -10.55 -5.11 1.46
C LEU A 109 -10.04 -4.77 0.06
N THR A 110 -8.79 -4.30 -0.06
CA THR A 110 -8.18 -3.99 -1.36
C THR A 110 -7.98 -5.25 -2.19
N ASN A 111 -7.47 -6.32 -1.58
CA ASN A 111 -7.33 -7.61 -2.27
C ASN A 111 -8.69 -8.17 -2.70
N ILE A 112 -9.71 -8.09 -1.86
CA ILE A 112 -11.08 -8.48 -2.22
C ILE A 112 -11.56 -7.66 -3.42
N SER A 113 -11.34 -6.34 -3.43
CA SER A 113 -11.69 -5.48 -4.56
C SER A 113 -11.03 -5.93 -5.86
N TYR A 114 -9.75 -6.33 -5.85
CA TYR A 114 -9.07 -6.85 -7.04
C TYR A 114 -9.72 -8.13 -7.58
N PHE A 115 -10.07 -9.08 -6.71
CA PHE A 115 -10.75 -10.31 -7.12
C PHE A 115 -12.18 -10.11 -7.64
N THR A 116 -12.84 -8.97 -7.34
CA THR A 116 -14.16 -8.66 -7.94
C THR A 116 -14.08 -8.30 -9.43
N VAL A 117 -12.87 -8.01 -9.91
CA VAL A 117 -12.63 -7.50 -11.26
C VAL A 117 -11.81 -8.46 -12.09
N MET A 118 -10.76 -9.04 -11.49
CA MET A 118 -9.77 -9.85 -12.19
C MET A 118 -9.81 -11.30 -11.72
N ASN A 119 -9.52 -12.22 -12.64
CA ASN A 119 -9.32 -13.62 -12.31
C ASN A 119 -7.90 -13.89 -11.77
N LYS A 120 -7.70 -15.05 -11.13
CA LYS A 120 -6.40 -15.44 -10.55
C LYS A 120 -5.27 -15.41 -11.59
N GLU A 121 -5.53 -15.88 -12.81
CA GLU A 121 -4.55 -15.91 -13.89
C GLU A 121 -4.16 -14.50 -14.34
N GLU A 122 -5.13 -13.60 -14.49
CA GLU A 122 -4.89 -12.19 -14.83
C GLU A 122 -4.12 -11.46 -13.73
N LEU A 123 -4.42 -11.77 -12.46
CA LEU A 123 -3.71 -11.17 -11.33
C LEU A 123 -2.25 -11.63 -11.26
N LEU A 124 -1.96 -12.89 -11.61
CA LEU A 124 -0.60 -13.44 -11.65
C LEU A 124 0.20 -12.99 -12.88
N SER A 125 -0.46 -12.73 -14.01
CA SER A 125 0.20 -12.23 -15.23
C SER A 125 0.42 -10.72 -15.24
N SER A 126 -0.28 -9.98 -14.36
CA SER A 126 -0.18 -8.53 -14.29
C SER A 126 1.01 -8.05 -13.46
N GLU A 127 1.95 -7.35 -14.10
CA GLU A 127 3.05 -6.68 -13.39
C GLU A 127 2.55 -5.55 -12.46
N ALA A 128 1.45 -4.88 -12.85
CA ALA A 128 0.88 -3.75 -12.11
C ALA A 128 -0.62 -3.94 -11.86
N VAL A 129 -0.96 -4.80 -10.90
CA VAL A 129 -2.35 -5.18 -10.55
C VAL A 129 -3.29 -3.97 -10.37
N ALA A 130 -2.80 -2.88 -9.76
CA ALA A 130 -3.60 -1.67 -9.56
C ALA A 130 -3.93 -0.93 -10.87
N VAL A 131 -3.05 -0.99 -11.88
CA VAL A 131 -3.26 -0.38 -13.20
C VAL A 131 -4.27 -1.21 -13.98
N THR A 132 -4.09 -2.52 -14.03
CA THR A 132 -5.01 -3.44 -14.72
C THR A 132 -6.41 -3.39 -14.11
N TRP A 133 -6.52 -3.31 -12.78
CA TRP A 133 -7.79 -3.06 -12.10
C TRP A 133 -8.39 -1.70 -12.48
N GLY A 134 -7.54 -0.66 -12.56
CA GLY A 134 -7.94 0.67 -12.99
C GLY A 134 -8.49 0.68 -14.41
N GLU A 135 -7.92 -0.07 -15.35
CA GLU A 135 -8.39 -0.17 -16.74
C GLU A 135 -9.80 -0.73 -16.79
N ALA A 136 -10.04 -1.78 -16.01
CA ALA A 136 -11.33 -2.42 -15.94
C ALA A 136 -12.41 -1.63 -15.16
N VAL A 137 -12.05 -0.59 -14.39
CA VAL A 137 -12.99 0.16 -13.52
C VAL A 137 -13.11 1.64 -13.89
N LEU A 138 -11.99 2.32 -14.13
CA LEU A 138 -11.88 3.77 -14.31
C LEU A 138 -11.74 4.19 -15.78
N GLY A 139 -11.50 3.25 -16.69
CA GLY A 139 -11.41 3.51 -18.13
C GLY A 139 -10.31 4.54 -18.49
N PRO A 140 -10.61 5.65 -19.20
CA PRO A 140 -9.59 6.56 -19.75
C PRO A 140 -8.76 7.32 -18.69
N VAL A 141 -9.18 7.34 -17.42
CA VAL A 141 -8.45 7.99 -16.32
C VAL A 141 -7.19 7.21 -15.92
N VAL A 142 -7.02 5.98 -16.41
CA VAL A 142 -5.87 5.12 -16.09
C VAL A 142 -4.52 5.69 -16.53
N CYS A 143 -4.45 6.50 -17.59
CA CYS A 143 -3.18 7.09 -18.00
C CYS A 143 -2.50 7.90 -16.86
N ALA A 144 -3.27 8.40 -15.89
CA ALA A 144 -2.74 9.11 -14.73
C ALA A 144 -2.30 8.18 -13.57
N LEU A 145 -2.76 6.92 -13.51
CA LEU A 145 -2.46 5.98 -12.42
C LEU A 145 -0.97 5.60 -12.34
N PRO A 146 -0.28 5.19 -13.43
CA PRO A 146 1.14 4.88 -13.39
C PRO A 146 2.00 6.08 -12.96
N ILE A 147 1.61 7.29 -13.36
CA ILE A 147 2.27 8.54 -12.94
C ILE A 147 2.11 8.72 -11.43
N LEU A 148 0.89 8.59 -10.92
CA LEU A 148 0.59 8.71 -9.49
C LEU A 148 1.33 7.65 -8.66
N ILE A 149 1.38 6.40 -9.13
CA ILE A 149 2.10 5.30 -8.48
C ILE A 149 3.61 5.57 -8.47
N SER A 150 4.17 6.07 -9.58
CA SER A 150 5.59 6.40 -9.68
C SER A 150 5.98 7.55 -8.75
N VAL A 151 5.18 8.62 -8.71
CA VAL A 151 5.38 9.74 -7.78
C VAL A 151 5.23 9.28 -6.32
N SER A 152 4.29 8.38 -6.05
CA SER A 152 4.13 7.72 -4.75
C SER A 152 5.38 6.92 -4.34
N ALA A 153 5.97 6.14 -5.26
CA ALA A 153 7.19 5.38 -5.02
C ALA A 153 8.39 6.29 -4.73
N LEU A 154 8.52 7.39 -5.48
CA LEU A 154 9.54 8.42 -5.24
C LEU A 154 9.37 9.10 -3.88
N GLY A 155 8.13 9.39 -3.47
CA GLY A 155 7.83 9.93 -2.15
C GLY A 155 8.22 8.97 -1.02
N SER A 156 7.92 7.68 -1.16
CA SER A 156 8.36 6.66 -0.19
C SER A 156 9.90 6.55 -0.13
N ALA A 157 10.58 6.59 -1.28
CA ALA A 157 12.04 6.59 -1.33
C ALA A 157 12.63 7.83 -0.63
N ASN A 158 12.03 9.01 -0.83
CA ASN A 158 12.45 10.24 -0.19
C ASN A 158 12.25 10.19 1.35
N ALA A 159 11.11 9.68 1.82
CA ALA A 159 10.85 9.49 3.25
C ALA A 159 11.87 8.53 3.89
N ASN A 160 12.21 7.44 3.22
CA ASN A 160 13.23 6.51 3.69
C ASN A 160 14.63 7.13 3.75
N LEU A 161 14.98 8.05 2.83
CA LEU A 161 16.25 8.79 2.88
C LEU A 161 16.34 9.74 4.08
N PHE A 162 15.25 10.41 4.44
CA PHE A 162 15.22 11.21 5.67
C PHE A 162 15.34 10.34 6.92
N GLY A 163 14.69 9.17 6.91
CA GLY A 163 14.83 8.17 7.96
C GLY A 163 16.28 7.69 8.10
N SER A 164 16.93 7.32 6.99
CA SER A 164 18.31 6.82 6.99
C SER A 164 19.34 7.89 7.37
N ALA A 165 19.14 9.15 6.98
CA ALA A 165 20.02 10.25 7.35
C ALA A 165 20.12 10.47 8.87
N ARG A 166 19.06 10.16 9.63
CA ARG A 166 19.09 10.23 11.10
C ARG A 166 19.98 9.18 11.76
N TYR A 167 20.19 8.02 11.12
CA TYR A 167 21.04 6.96 11.67
C TYR A 167 22.54 7.23 11.44
N CYS A 168 22.89 8.16 10.55
CA CYS A 168 24.27 8.48 10.18
C CYS A 168 24.83 9.72 10.91
N MET A 169 24.04 10.34 11.80
CA MET A 169 24.44 11.45 12.66
C MET A 169 24.63 10.92 14.08
#